data_AF-A0A376NYW4-F1
#
_entry.id   AF-A0A376NYW4-F1
#
_cell.length_a   1.000
_cell.length_b   1.000
_cell.length_c   1.000
_cell.angle_alpha   90.00
_cell.angle_beta   90.00
_cell.angle_gamma   90.00
#
_symmetry.space_group_name_H-M   'P 1'
#
loop_
_entity.id
_entity.type
_entity.pdbx_description
1 polymer ?
#
loop_
_entity_poly.entity_id
_entity_poly.type
_entity_poly.pdbx_seq_one_letter_code
_entity_poly.pdbx_strand_id
1 'polypeptide(L)'
;MATRIEFHKHGGPEVLQAVEFTPADPAENEIQVENKAIGINFIDTYIRSGLYPPPSLPSGLGTEAAGDRVVYAQSALGAYSSVHNINADKAAILPAAISFEQAAASFLKGLTVYYLLRKTYEIKPDEQFLFHAAAGGVGLIACQWAKALGAKLIGTVGTAQKAQSALKAGAWQVINYREENLVERLKEITGGKKVRVVYDSVGRDTWERSLDCLQRRGLMVSFGNSSGAVTGVNLGILNQKGSLYVTRPSLQGYITTREELTEASNELFSLIASGVIKVDVAEQQKYPLKDAQRAHEILESRATQGSSLLIP
;
A
#
# COMPACT_ATOMS: atom_id res chain seq x y z
N MET A 1 10.49 -18.28 23.89
CA MET A 1 9.71 -18.84 22.77
C MET A 1 8.97 -17.68 22.13
N ALA A 2 9.08 -17.53 20.81
CA ALA A 2 8.38 -16.51 20.05
C ALA A 2 7.34 -17.18 19.14
N THR A 3 6.33 -16.43 18.71
CA THR A 3 5.30 -16.90 17.77
C THR A 3 5.52 -16.27 16.39
N ARG A 4 5.29 -17.04 15.33
CA ARG A 4 5.22 -16.57 13.94
C ARG A 4 4.03 -17.17 13.19
N ILE A 5 3.62 -16.50 12.11
CA ILE A 5 2.72 -17.07 11.10
C ILE A 5 3.56 -17.62 9.94
N GLU A 6 3.24 -18.83 9.53
CA GLU A 6 3.83 -19.47 8.35
C GLU A 6 2.79 -20.19 7.49
N PHE A 7 3.17 -20.58 6.29
CA PHE A 7 2.38 -21.42 5.39
C PHE A 7 3.27 -22.44 4.68
N HIS A 8 2.75 -23.66 4.49
CA HIS A 8 3.47 -24.80 3.91
C HIS A 8 3.10 -25.06 2.44
N LYS A 9 2.04 -24.42 1.97
CA LYS A 9 1.52 -24.48 0.60
C LYS A 9 0.77 -23.19 0.29
N HIS A 10 0.72 -22.82 -0.98
CA HIS A 10 -0.12 -21.69 -1.41
C HIS A 10 -1.61 -22.02 -1.27
N GLY A 11 -2.45 -21.01 -1.04
CA GLY A 11 -3.90 -21.20 -0.97
C GLY A 11 -4.70 -19.98 -0.51
N GLY A 12 -5.93 -20.24 -0.03
CA GLY A 12 -6.76 -19.24 0.62
C GLY A 12 -6.22 -18.89 2.02
N PRO A 13 -6.88 -17.99 2.78
CA PRO A 13 -6.40 -17.59 4.11
C PRO A 13 -6.17 -18.76 5.07
N GLU A 14 -6.86 -19.89 4.88
CA GLU A 14 -6.79 -21.11 5.70
C GLU A 14 -5.42 -21.81 5.73
N VAL A 15 -4.49 -21.43 4.85
CA VAL A 15 -3.12 -22.00 4.86
C VAL A 15 -2.20 -21.35 5.89
N LEU A 16 -2.61 -20.22 6.48
CA LEU A 16 -1.84 -19.50 7.50
C LEU A 16 -2.00 -20.18 8.85
N GLN A 17 -0.88 -20.54 9.47
CA GLN A 17 -0.86 -21.16 10.80
C GLN A 17 0.12 -20.45 11.73
N ALA A 18 -0.27 -20.32 13.00
CA ALA A 18 0.63 -19.85 14.04
C ALA A 18 1.48 -21.01 14.57
N VAL A 19 2.78 -20.78 14.67
CA VAL A 19 3.73 -21.75 15.25
C VAL A 19 4.65 -21.06 16.25
N GLU A 20 5.08 -21.81 17.26
CA GLU A 20 6.14 -21.38 18.17
C GLU A 20 7.51 -21.68 17.56
N PHE A 21 8.48 -20.81 17.82
CA PHE A 21 9.86 -21.00 17.42
C PHE A 21 10.82 -20.30 18.41
N THR A 22 12.10 -20.64 18.31
CA THR A 22 13.18 -19.90 18.98
C THR A 22 13.88 -19.04 17.91
N PRO A 23 13.88 -17.71 18.05
CA PRO A 23 14.63 -16.83 17.15
C PRO A 23 16.11 -17.19 17.14
N ALA A 24 16.73 -17.14 15.96
CA ALA A 24 18.18 -17.17 15.85
C ALA A 24 18.74 -15.80 16.20
N ASP A 25 19.99 -15.75 16.66
CA ASP A 25 20.69 -14.48 16.83
C ASP A 25 20.84 -13.74 15.48
N PRO A 26 20.82 -12.39 15.46
CA PRO A 26 20.98 -11.63 14.23
C PRO A 26 22.37 -11.84 13.62
N ALA A 27 22.46 -11.81 12.28
CA ALA A 27 23.74 -11.75 11.60
C ALA A 27 24.46 -10.41 11.88
N GLU A 28 25.74 -10.29 11.48
CA GLU A 28 26.59 -9.12 11.77
C GLU A 28 25.99 -7.77 11.30
N ASN A 29 25.22 -7.77 10.22
CA ASN A 29 24.57 -6.60 9.63
C ASN A 29 23.05 -6.53 9.91
N GLU A 30 22.55 -7.36 10.82
CA GLU A 30 21.15 -7.42 11.19
C GLU A 30 20.92 -6.90 12.61
N ILE A 31 19.68 -6.50 12.87
CA ILE A 31 19.17 -6.25 14.21
C ILE A 31 18.00 -7.19 14.46
N GLN A 32 17.84 -7.63 15.71
CA GLN A 32 16.68 -8.38 16.17
C GLN A 32 15.65 -7.39 16.74
N VAL A 33 14.41 -7.48 16.28
CA VAL A 33 13.33 -6.59 16.69
C VAL A 33 12.23 -7.39 17.38
N GLU A 34 11.84 -6.99 18.57
CA GLU A 34 10.60 -7.39 19.21
C GLU A 34 9.43 -6.58 18.67
N ASN A 35 8.68 -7.17 17.74
CA ASN A 35 7.56 -6.49 17.12
C ASN A 35 6.48 -6.16 18.16
N LYS A 36 5.97 -4.92 18.10
CA LYS A 36 4.86 -4.44 18.92
C LYS A 36 3.61 -4.13 18.08
N ALA A 37 3.79 -3.90 16.78
CA ALA A 37 2.72 -3.83 15.80
C ALA A 37 3.23 -4.28 14.43
N ILE A 38 2.43 -5.05 13.69
CA ILE A 38 2.79 -5.62 12.40
C ILE A 38 1.81 -5.12 11.34
N GLY A 39 2.34 -4.59 10.24
CA GLY A 39 1.55 -4.01 9.17
C GLY A 39 0.96 -5.09 8.25
N ILE A 40 -0.34 -4.99 7.95
CA ILE A 40 -0.99 -5.85 6.95
C ILE A 40 -0.99 -5.14 5.60
N ASN A 41 -0.55 -5.83 4.55
CA ASN A 41 -0.46 -5.32 3.19
C ASN A 41 -1.07 -6.29 2.18
N PHE A 42 -1.62 -5.76 1.09
CA PHE A 42 -2.24 -6.61 0.06
C PHE A 42 -1.23 -7.55 -0.62
N ILE A 43 0.06 -7.17 -0.66
CA ILE A 43 1.13 -8.03 -1.19
C ILE A 43 1.28 -9.33 -0.40
N ASP A 44 0.95 -9.32 0.89
CA ASP A 44 1.01 -10.50 1.75
C ASP A 44 0.04 -11.58 1.24
N THR A 45 -1.10 -11.18 0.66
CA THR A 45 -2.05 -12.12 0.05
C THR A 45 -1.59 -12.64 -1.30
N TYR A 46 -0.80 -11.86 -2.06
CA TYR A 46 -0.18 -12.33 -3.31
C TYR A 46 0.85 -13.41 -3.05
N ILE A 47 1.64 -13.26 -1.98
CA ILE A 47 2.64 -14.25 -1.60
C ILE A 47 1.98 -15.53 -1.12
N ARG A 48 1.04 -15.41 -0.17
CA ARG A 48 0.31 -16.54 0.38
C ARG A 48 -0.50 -17.32 -0.69
N SER A 49 -1.09 -16.63 -1.66
CA SER A 49 -1.86 -17.26 -2.75
C SER A 49 -0.98 -17.85 -3.87
N GLY A 50 0.32 -17.56 -3.87
CA GLY A 50 1.26 -18.04 -4.89
C GLY A 50 1.33 -17.19 -6.15
N LEU A 51 0.66 -16.03 -6.19
CA LEU A 51 0.88 -15.05 -7.26
C LEU A 51 2.33 -14.56 -7.27
N TYR A 52 2.92 -14.36 -6.09
CA TYR A 52 4.34 -14.07 -5.89
C TYR A 52 4.99 -15.19 -5.07
N PRO A 53 5.68 -16.14 -5.70
CA PRO A 53 6.24 -17.28 -4.98
C PRO A 53 7.32 -16.82 -3.98
N PRO A 54 7.32 -17.34 -2.74
CA PRO A 54 8.41 -17.12 -1.79
C PRO A 54 9.68 -17.88 -2.25
N PRO A 55 10.84 -17.60 -1.64
CA PRO A 55 12.08 -18.33 -1.95
C PRO A 55 11.99 -19.84 -1.73
N SER A 56 11.23 -20.27 -0.71
CA SER A 56 10.99 -21.68 -0.38
C SER A 56 9.74 -21.84 0.48
N LEU A 57 9.24 -23.07 0.58
CA LEU A 57 8.20 -23.49 1.52
C LEU A 57 8.79 -24.50 2.53
N PRO A 58 8.38 -24.49 3.81
CA PRO A 58 7.49 -23.51 4.46
C PRO A 58 8.04 -22.09 4.45
N SER A 59 7.16 -21.09 4.48
CA SER A 59 7.56 -19.68 4.47
C SER A 59 6.82 -18.87 5.53
N GLY A 60 7.52 -17.87 6.08
CA GLY A 60 6.89 -16.80 6.85
C GLY A 60 6.17 -15.80 5.95
N LEU A 61 5.52 -14.80 6.54
CA LEU A 61 4.80 -13.76 5.80
C LEU A 61 5.10 -12.36 6.33
N GLY A 62 4.78 -11.34 5.53
CA GLY A 62 4.91 -9.93 5.91
C GLY A 62 6.34 -9.40 5.84
N THR A 63 6.46 -8.12 5.52
CA THR A 63 7.73 -7.38 5.51
C THR A 63 7.67 -6.04 6.26
N GLU A 64 6.54 -5.74 6.91
CA GLU A 64 6.30 -4.48 7.64
C GLU A 64 5.98 -4.75 9.11
N ALA A 65 6.78 -4.21 10.02
CA ALA A 65 6.46 -4.14 11.44
C ALA A 65 7.22 -3.01 12.14
N ALA A 66 6.81 -2.74 13.37
CA ALA A 66 7.43 -1.75 14.25
C ALA A 66 7.59 -2.33 15.67
N GLY A 67 8.74 -2.08 16.27
CA GLY A 67 9.17 -2.59 17.56
C GLY A 67 10.49 -1.94 17.96
N ASP A 68 10.87 -1.97 19.24
CA ASP A 68 12.16 -1.43 19.73
C ASP A 68 12.53 -0.03 19.21
N ARG A 69 11.51 0.81 19.02
CA ARG A 69 11.58 2.17 18.45
C ARG A 69 12.20 2.24 17.04
N VAL A 70 12.09 1.17 16.26
CA VAL A 70 12.33 1.13 14.82
C VAL A 70 11.09 0.69 14.05
N VAL A 71 11.07 0.98 12.75
CA VAL A 71 10.08 0.46 11.80
C VAL A 71 10.77 0.02 10.52
N TYR A 72 10.26 -1.02 9.88
CA TYR A 72 10.78 -1.53 8.61
C TYR A 72 9.62 -1.91 7.68
N ALA A 73 9.89 -1.91 6.37
CA ALA A 73 8.92 -2.28 5.33
C ALA A 73 9.48 -3.24 4.26
N GLN A 74 10.77 -3.55 4.33
CA GLN A 74 11.54 -4.27 3.30
C GLN A 74 12.42 -5.37 3.91
N SER A 75 11.98 -5.99 5.01
CA SER A 75 12.66 -7.16 5.56
C SER A 75 12.54 -8.36 4.63
N ALA A 76 13.33 -9.41 4.90
CA ALA A 76 12.95 -10.75 4.46
C ALA A 76 11.56 -11.13 5.01
N LEU A 77 10.88 -12.08 4.36
CA LEU A 77 9.57 -12.57 4.81
C LEU A 77 9.66 -13.13 6.23
N GLY A 78 8.70 -12.76 7.07
CA GLY A 78 8.65 -13.19 8.46
C GLY A 78 8.21 -12.11 9.44
N ALA A 79 7.90 -10.89 9.00
CA ALA A 79 7.42 -9.83 9.88
C ALA A 79 6.13 -10.18 10.62
N TYR A 80 5.34 -11.14 10.13
CA TYR A 80 4.24 -11.76 10.89
C TYR A 80 4.79 -12.66 12.00
N SER A 81 5.51 -12.08 12.95
CA SER A 81 6.14 -12.74 14.08
C SER A 81 6.34 -11.75 15.22
N SER A 82 6.36 -12.28 16.44
CA SER A 82 6.69 -11.50 17.65
C SER A 82 8.14 -11.03 17.70
N VAL A 83 9.07 -11.74 17.03
CA VAL A 83 10.49 -11.40 16.95
C VAL A 83 10.98 -11.63 15.53
N HIS A 84 11.68 -10.66 14.93
CA HIS A 84 12.22 -10.77 13.56
C HIS A 84 13.61 -10.15 13.43
N ASN A 85 14.51 -10.85 12.72
CA ASN A 85 15.81 -10.30 12.34
C ASN A 85 15.70 -9.59 11.00
N ILE A 86 16.27 -8.39 10.92
CA ILE A 86 16.23 -7.55 9.73
C ILE A 86 17.56 -6.87 9.49
N ASN A 87 17.95 -6.71 8.23
CA ASN A 87 19.12 -5.92 7.87
C ASN A 87 18.95 -4.48 8.38
N ALA A 88 19.95 -3.98 9.11
CA ALA A 88 19.87 -2.70 9.81
C ALA A 88 19.61 -1.50 8.87
N ASP A 89 20.09 -1.56 7.62
CA ASP A 89 19.90 -0.50 6.62
C ASP A 89 18.44 -0.39 6.14
N LYS A 90 17.61 -1.40 6.43
CA LYS A 90 16.18 -1.43 6.10
C LYS A 90 15.28 -0.96 7.26
N ALA A 91 15.86 -0.54 8.39
CA ALA A 91 15.14 -0.04 9.56
C ALA A 91 15.22 1.48 9.66
N ALA A 92 14.09 2.18 9.79
CA ALA A 92 14.08 3.59 10.18
C ALA A 92 13.88 3.74 11.70
N ILE A 93 14.60 4.67 12.32
CA ILE A 93 14.41 5.02 13.73
C ILE A 93 13.10 5.80 13.87
N LEU A 94 12.24 5.41 14.80
CA LEU A 94 10.95 6.06 15.02
C LEU A 94 11.09 7.30 15.91
N PRO A 95 10.64 8.49 15.45
CA PRO A 95 10.51 9.68 16.29
C PRO A 95 9.54 9.43 17.46
N ALA A 96 9.88 9.91 18.67
CA ALA A 96 9.12 9.66 19.90
C ALA A 96 7.60 9.94 19.79
N ALA A 97 7.22 10.92 18.97
CA ALA A 97 5.83 11.31 18.74
C ALA A 97 4.99 10.27 17.94
N ILE A 98 5.64 9.28 17.30
CA ILE A 98 4.97 8.26 16.48
C ILE A 98 4.94 6.95 17.26
N SER A 99 3.74 6.41 17.46
CA SER A 99 3.52 5.10 18.09
C SER A 99 3.89 3.95 17.16
N PHE A 100 4.08 2.75 17.72
CA PHE A 100 4.32 1.54 16.92
C PHE A 100 3.15 1.22 15.99
N GLU A 101 1.92 1.39 16.46
CA GLU A 101 0.72 1.17 15.64
C GLU A 101 0.67 2.13 14.46
N GLN A 102 0.90 3.43 14.67
CA GLN A 102 0.95 4.42 13.58
C GLN A 102 2.06 4.11 12.59
N ALA A 103 3.24 3.69 13.08
CA ALA A 103 4.35 3.28 12.24
C ALA A 103 3.98 2.07 11.36
N ALA A 104 3.57 0.95 11.96
CA ALA A 104 3.18 -0.26 11.22
C ALA A 104 1.93 -0.07 10.34
N ALA A 105 1.08 0.91 10.65
CA ALA A 105 -0.08 1.22 9.84
C ALA A 105 0.28 2.00 8.57
N SER A 106 1.44 2.66 8.54
CA SER A 106 1.71 3.72 7.59
C SER A 106 3.04 3.60 6.85
N PHE A 107 4.00 2.79 7.28
CA PHE A 107 5.37 2.94 6.80
C PHE A 107 5.53 2.48 5.35
N LEU A 108 5.23 1.21 5.04
CA LEU A 108 5.24 0.68 3.67
C LEU A 108 4.32 1.49 2.76
N LYS A 109 3.11 1.78 3.24
CA LYS A 109 2.05 2.46 2.48
C LYS A 109 2.40 3.93 2.23
N GLY A 110 3.00 4.59 3.22
CA GLY A 110 3.44 5.98 3.18
C GLY A 110 4.65 6.16 2.28
N LEU A 111 5.67 5.30 2.40
CA LEU A 111 6.80 5.27 1.45
C LEU A 111 6.30 5.00 0.02
N THR A 112 5.24 4.18 -0.13
CA THR A 112 4.58 3.96 -1.41
C THR A 112 3.96 5.24 -1.97
N VAL A 113 3.15 5.96 -1.18
CA VAL A 113 2.58 7.25 -1.61
C VAL A 113 3.66 8.28 -1.91
N TYR A 114 4.72 8.33 -1.09
CA TYR A 114 5.87 9.22 -1.31
C TYR A 114 6.46 9.02 -2.70
N TYR A 115 6.94 7.82 -3.02
CA TYR A 115 7.60 7.61 -4.31
C TYR A 115 6.61 7.79 -5.47
N LEU A 116 5.34 7.40 -5.30
CA LEU A 116 4.33 7.54 -6.35
C LEU A 116 4.08 9.01 -6.71
N LEU A 117 3.85 9.87 -5.71
CA LEU A 117 3.45 11.27 -5.93
C LEU A 117 4.64 12.24 -6.07
N ARG A 118 5.85 11.84 -5.68
CA ARG A 118 7.06 12.68 -5.72
C ARG A 118 8.09 12.23 -6.77
N LYS A 119 8.19 10.94 -7.07
CA LYS A 119 9.28 10.37 -7.89
C LYS A 119 8.77 9.72 -9.19
N THR A 120 7.76 8.85 -9.14
CA THR A 120 7.19 8.20 -10.33
C THR A 120 6.57 9.23 -11.28
N TYR A 121 5.76 10.11 -10.71
CA TYR A 121 5.25 11.29 -11.37
C TYR A 121 5.15 12.39 -10.33
N GLU A 122 5.81 13.52 -10.56
CA GLU A 122 5.86 14.60 -9.60
C GLU A 122 4.58 15.45 -9.67
N ILE A 123 3.62 15.15 -8.81
CA ILE A 123 2.34 15.85 -8.73
C ILE A 123 2.54 17.33 -8.40
N LYS A 124 1.83 18.21 -9.10
CA LYS A 124 1.92 19.66 -8.88
C LYS A 124 0.67 20.21 -8.15
N PRO A 125 0.77 21.37 -7.48
CA PRO A 125 -0.39 22.07 -6.96
C PRO A 125 -1.45 22.29 -8.05
N ASP A 126 -2.73 22.25 -7.67
CA ASP A 126 -3.92 22.34 -8.53
C ASP A 126 -4.11 21.22 -9.57
N GLU A 127 -3.16 20.31 -9.73
CA GLU A 127 -3.25 19.23 -10.71
C GLU A 127 -4.36 18.23 -10.37
N GLN A 128 -5.21 17.94 -11.36
CA GLN A 128 -6.23 16.89 -11.26
C GLN A 128 -5.68 15.56 -11.76
N PHE A 129 -5.81 14.51 -10.94
CA PHE A 129 -5.34 13.16 -11.28
C PHE A 129 -6.25 12.09 -10.68
N LEU A 130 -6.23 10.89 -11.27
CA LEU A 130 -7.05 9.77 -10.82
C LEU A 130 -6.25 8.84 -9.88
N PHE A 131 -6.87 8.42 -8.79
CA PHE A 131 -6.32 7.43 -7.86
C PHE A 131 -7.37 6.37 -7.50
N HIS A 132 -7.09 5.11 -7.83
CA HIS A 132 -8.01 4.01 -7.53
C HIS A 132 -7.94 3.54 -6.07
N ALA A 133 -9.03 2.92 -5.60
CA ALA A 133 -9.16 2.41 -4.23
C ALA A 133 -8.85 3.46 -3.14
N ALA A 134 -9.37 4.67 -3.30
CA ALA A 134 -9.03 5.85 -2.49
C ALA A 134 -9.36 5.73 -0.99
N ALA A 135 -10.16 4.74 -0.59
CA ALA A 135 -10.49 4.48 0.82
C ALA A 135 -9.70 3.30 1.45
N GLY A 136 -8.76 2.69 0.72
CA GLY A 136 -7.87 1.65 1.26
C GLY A 136 -6.68 2.25 2.05
N GLY A 137 -5.79 1.39 2.55
CA GLY A 137 -4.62 1.83 3.32
C GLY A 137 -3.73 2.83 2.58
N VAL A 138 -3.30 2.51 1.36
CA VAL A 138 -2.54 3.46 0.52
C VAL A 138 -3.42 4.64 0.09
N GLY A 139 -4.68 4.37 -0.26
CA GLY A 139 -5.61 5.39 -0.78
C GLY A 139 -5.88 6.54 0.20
N LEU A 140 -6.11 6.25 1.49
CA LEU A 140 -6.36 7.29 2.48
C LEU A 140 -5.12 8.12 2.80
N ILE A 141 -3.93 7.53 2.76
CA ILE A 141 -2.67 8.28 2.86
C ILE A 141 -2.52 9.17 1.61
N ALA A 142 -2.80 8.64 0.41
CA ALA A 142 -2.73 9.40 -0.84
C ALA A 142 -3.71 10.58 -0.87
N CYS A 143 -4.93 10.43 -0.36
CA CYS A 143 -5.90 11.53 -0.23
C CYS A 143 -5.34 12.68 0.62
N GLN A 144 -4.78 12.35 1.79
CA GLN A 144 -4.24 13.33 2.72
C GLN A 144 -2.99 14.01 2.16
N TRP A 145 -2.09 13.23 1.55
CA TRP A 145 -0.86 13.76 0.97
C TRP A 145 -1.14 14.63 -0.26
N ALA A 146 -2.07 14.22 -1.14
CA ALA A 146 -2.49 15.04 -2.28
C ALA A 146 -3.08 16.37 -1.85
N LYS A 147 -3.91 16.37 -0.79
CA LYS A 147 -4.43 17.60 -0.18
C LYS A 147 -3.31 18.48 0.39
N ALA A 148 -2.33 17.89 1.08
CA ALA A 148 -1.17 18.61 1.61
C ALA A 148 -0.32 19.26 0.50
N LEU A 149 -0.26 18.63 -0.67
CA LEU A 149 0.40 19.16 -1.87
C LEU A 149 -0.41 20.22 -2.62
N GLY A 150 -1.66 20.49 -2.20
CA GLY A 150 -2.58 21.37 -2.92
C GLY A 150 -3.09 20.79 -4.25
N ALA A 151 -2.95 19.48 -4.46
CA ALA A 151 -3.40 18.80 -5.67
C ALA A 151 -4.85 18.31 -5.54
N LYS A 152 -5.48 17.95 -6.66
CA LYS A 152 -6.90 17.62 -6.78
C LYS A 152 -7.10 16.15 -7.12
N LEU A 153 -6.91 15.28 -6.12
CA LEU A 153 -7.11 13.84 -6.28
C LEU A 153 -8.58 13.51 -6.56
N ILE A 154 -8.85 12.84 -7.69
CA ILE A 154 -10.13 12.22 -8.02
C ILE A 154 -10.03 10.75 -7.63
N GLY A 155 -10.75 10.34 -6.59
CA GLY A 155 -10.68 8.99 -6.05
C GLY A 155 -11.73 8.07 -6.65
N THR A 156 -11.44 6.77 -6.79
CA THR A 156 -12.51 5.76 -6.99
C THR A 156 -12.69 4.88 -5.77
N VAL A 157 -13.93 4.54 -5.46
CA VAL A 157 -14.31 3.64 -4.35
C VAL A 157 -15.41 2.68 -4.78
N GLY A 158 -15.72 1.69 -3.94
CA GLY A 158 -16.76 0.70 -4.20
C GLY A 158 -18.04 0.81 -3.38
N THR A 159 -18.16 1.79 -2.48
CA THR A 159 -19.38 2.05 -1.69
C THR A 159 -19.49 3.53 -1.33
N ALA A 160 -20.70 3.99 -1.02
CA ALA A 160 -20.95 5.36 -0.56
C ALA A 160 -20.21 5.70 0.76
N GLN A 161 -20.13 4.76 1.71
CA GLN A 161 -19.40 4.96 2.96
C GLN A 161 -17.90 5.19 2.70
N LYS A 162 -17.32 4.42 1.76
CA LYS A 162 -15.92 4.62 1.34
C LYS A 162 -15.73 5.97 0.64
N ALA A 163 -16.75 6.47 -0.08
CA ALA A 163 -16.69 7.78 -0.71
C ALA A 163 -16.58 8.90 0.34
N GLN A 164 -17.41 8.83 1.38
CA GLN A 164 -17.37 9.80 2.48
C GLN A 164 -16.01 9.77 3.21
N SER A 165 -15.45 8.59 3.45
CA SER A 165 -14.12 8.47 4.07
C SER A 165 -13.01 9.07 3.21
N ALA A 166 -13.02 8.83 1.89
CA ALA A 166 -12.04 9.40 0.97
C ALA A 166 -12.16 10.94 0.88
N LEU A 167 -13.38 11.47 0.81
CA LEU A 167 -13.64 12.93 0.85
C LEU A 167 -13.14 13.55 2.15
N LYS A 168 -13.46 12.92 3.30
CA LYS A 168 -12.99 13.37 4.63
C LYS A 168 -11.46 13.36 4.74
N ALA A 169 -10.81 12.39 4.10
CA ALA A 169 -9.35 12.30 4.03
C ALA A 169 -8.71 13.31 3.06
N GLY A 170 -9.50 13.99 2.22
CA GLY A 170 -9.01 15.05 1.34
C GLY A 170 -9.04 14.75 -0.16
N ALA A 171 -9.69 13.67 -0.60
CA ALA A 171 -10.03 13.53 -2.01
C ALA A 171 -10.85 14.75 -2.47
N TRP A 172 -10.49 15.34 -3.61
CA TRP A 172 -11.18 16.51 -4.15
C TRP A 172 -12.56 16.13 -4.67
N GLN A 173 -12.64 15.00 -5.39
CA GLN A 173 -13.88 14.37 -5.79
C GLN A 173 -13.75 12.85 -5.72
N VAL A 174 -14.89 12.14 -5.66
CA VAL A 174 -14.92 10.68 -5.61
C VAL A 174 -15.96 10.14 -6.59
N ILE A 175 -15.61 9.05 -7.28
CA ILE A 175 -16.49 8.29 -8.17
C ILE A 175 -16.70 6.89 -7.57
N ASN A 176 -17.95 6.48 -7.38
CA ASN A 176 -18.28 5.11 -7.03
C ASN A 176 -18.31 4.23 -8.29
N TYR A 177 -17.21 3.56 -8.60
CA TYR A 177 -17.01 2.82 -9.86
C TYR A 177 -17.90 1.56 -10.05
N ARG A 178 -18.76 1.24 -9.07
CA ARG A 178 -19.75 0.15 -9.10
C ARG A 178 -21.13 0.64 -9.50
N GLU A 179 -21.39 1.93 -9.34
CA GLU A 179 -22.69 2.57 -9.60
C GLU A 179 -22.58 3.58 -10.76
N GLU A 180 -21.41 4.20 -10.91
CA GLU A 180 -21.16 5.24 -11.91
C GLU A 180 -20.27 4.75 -13.05
N ASN A 181 -20.44 5.34 -14.23
CA ASN A 181 -19.48 5.20 -15.31
C ASN A 181 -18.25 6.08 -15.05
N LEU A 182 -17.15 5.44 -14.65
CA LEU A 182 -15.88 6.10 -14.34
C LEU A 182 -15.41 7.07 -15.42
N VAL A 183 -15.42 6.63 -16.69
CA VAL A 183 -14.82 7.40 -17.79
C VAL A 183 -15.62 8.67 -18.07
N GLU A 184 -16.95 8.56 -18.12
CA GLU A 184 -17.82 9.71 -18.37
C GLU A 184 -17.81 10.70 -17.20
N ARG A 185 -17.86 10.21 -15.95
CA ARG A 185 -17.76 11.07 -14.77
C ARG A 185 -16.41 11.79 -14.71
N LEU A 186 -15.30 11.10 -14.97
CA LEU A 186 -13.99 11.75 -14.99
C LEU A 186 -13.90 12.82 -16.09
N LYS A 187 -14.46 12.57 -17.28
CA LYS A 187 -14.54 13.61 -18.33
C LYS A 187 -15.34 14.81 -17.85
N GLU A 188 -16.50 14.61 -17.24
CA GLU A 188 -17.34 15.69 -16.70
C GLU A 188 -16.57 16.53 -15.67
N ILE A 189 -15.95 15.87 -14.68
CA ILE A 189 -15.18 16.50 -13.60
C ILE A 189 -14.00 17.32 -14.15
N THR A 190 -13.33 16.82 -15.18
CA THR A 190 -12.16 17.45 -15.79
C THR A 190 -12.51 18.44 -16.91
N GLY A 191 -13.80 18.70 -17.17
CA GLY A 191 -14.24 19.56 -18.29
C GLY A 191 -13.79 19.03 -19.65
N GLY A 192 -13.83 17.70 -19.84
CA GLY A 192 -13.41 16.99 -21.04
C GLY A 192 -11.89 16.83 -21.19
N LYS A 193 -11.08 17.44 -20.32
CA LYS A 193 -9.62 17.46 -20.45
C LYS A 193 -8.95 16.15 -20.11
N LYS A 194 -9.60 15.22 -19.38
CA LYS A 194 -8.99 14.00 -18.85
C LYS A 194 -7.80 14.28 -17.91
N VAL A 195 -7.12 13.25 -17.41
CA VAL A 195 -5.98 13.39 -16.47
C VAL A 195 -4.62 13.08 -17.11
N ARG A 196 -3.54 13.65 -16.58
CA ARG A 196 -2.16 13.41 -17.05
C ARG A 196 -1.57 12.11 -16.50
N VAL A 197 -1.99 11.71 -15.30
CA VAL A 197 -1.54 10.49 -14.63
C VAL A 197 -2.73 9.78 -13.97
N VAL A 198 -2.69 8.45 -14.02
CA VAL A 198 -3.60 7.57 -13.30
C VAL A 198 -2.77 6.65 -12.41
N TYR A 199 -3.11 6.57 -11.12
CA TYR A 199 -2.54 5.60 -10.19
C TYR A 199 -3.54 4.47 -9.95
N ASP A 200 -3.21 3.27 -10.41
CA ASP A 200 -4.08 2.10 -10.38
C ASP A 200 -3.44 0.93 -9.61
N SER A 201 -4.01 0.61 -8.45
CA SER A 201 -3.65 -0.58 -7.65
C SER A 201 -4.64 -1.73 -7.78
N VAL A 202 -5.76 -1.52 -8.47
CA VAL A 202 -6.80 -2.54 -8.62
C VAL A 202 -6.38 -3.52 -9.71
N GLY A 203 -5.91 -3.01 -10.84
CA GLY A 203 -5.33 -3.83 -11.90
C GLY A 203 -6.38 -4.31 -12.91
N ARG A 204 -6.56 -5.63 -13.03
CA ARG A 204 -7.35 -6.26 -14.11
C ARG A 204 -8.72 -5.61 -14.38
N ASP A 205 -9.50 -5.34 -13.34
CA ASP A 205 -10.89 -4.87 -13.49
C ASP A 205 -10.98 -3.39 -13.92
N THR A 206 -9.90 -2.61 -13.75
CA THR A 206 -9.88 -1.17 -14.03
C THR A 206 -9.00 -0.79 -15.22
N TRP A 207 -8.10 -1.67 -15.66
CA TRP A 207 -7.10 -1.42 -16.70
C TRP A 207 -7.59 -0.58 -17.88
N GLU A 208 -8.59 -1.05 -18.64
CA GLU A 208 -9.05 -0.33 -19.84
C GLU A 208 -9.69 1.02 -19.52
N ARG A 209 -10.47 1.09 -18.44
CA ARG A 209 -11.12 2.33 -18.01
C ARG A 209 -10.08 3.36 -17.56
N SER A 210 -9.01 2.92 -16.91
CA SER A 210 -7.86 3.75 -16.52
C SER A 210 -7.17 4.34 -17.75
N LEU A 211 -6.91 3.53 -18.80
CA LEU A 211 -6.36 4.03 -20.06
C LEU A 211 -7.27 5.06 -20.72
N ASP A 212 -8.58 4.84 -20.70
CA ASP A 212 -9.57 5.79 -21.25
C ASP A 212 -9.67 7.11 -20.50
N CYS A 213 -9.19 7.17 -19.25
CA CYS A 213 -9.16 8.39 -18.45
C CYS A 213 -7.93 9.27 -18.73
N LEU A 214 -6.96 8.81 -19.52
CA LEU A 214 -5.71 9.53 -19.77
C LEU A 214 -5.80 10.52 -20.94
N GLN A 215 -5.11 11.64 -20.78
CA GLN A 215 -4.73 12.53 -21.88
C GLN A 215 -3.74 11.84 -22.82
N ARG A 216 -3.64 12.36 -24.07
CA ARG A 216 -2.57 11.95 -24.99
C ARG A 216 -1.19 12.16 -24.34
N ARG A 217 -0.34 11.12 -24.41
CA ARG A 217 0.95 11.01 -23.71
C ARG A 217 0.86 11.04 -22.17
N GLY A 218 -0.29 10.70 -21.62
CA GLY A 218 -0.45 10.51 -20.18
C GLY A 218 0.25 9.24 -19.68
N LEU A 219 0.41 9.15 -18.35
CA LEU A 219 1.09 8.05 -17.66
C LEU A 219 0.09 7.18 -16.89
N MET A 220 0.06 5.89 -17.22
CA MET A 220 -0.59 4.85 -16.42
C MET A 220 0.41 4.26 -15.42
N VAL A 221 0.16 4.43 -14.12
CA VAL A 221 0.96 3.85 -13.05
C VAL A 221 0.22 2.65 -12.47
N SER A 222 0.54 1.44 -12.94
CA SER A 222 -0.04 0.19 -12.45
C SER A 222 0.80 -0.35 -11.29
N PHE A 223 0.38 -0.13 -10.04
CA PHE A 223 1.21 -0.42 -8.86
C PHE A 223 0.64 -1.50 -7.93
N GLY A 224 -0.47 -2.14 -8.32
CA GLY A 224 -1.11 -3.21 -7.55
C GLY A 224 -1.98 -4.12 -8.41
N ASN A 225 -2.42 -5.22 -7.81
CA ASN A 225 -3.17 -6.30 -8.46
C ASN A 225 -4.38 -6.72 -7.61
N SER A 226 -5.07 -5.80 -6.93
CA SER A 226 -6.13 -6.18 -5.96
C SER A 226 -7.30 -6.95 -6.58
N SER A 227 -7.57 -6.75 -7.87
CA SER A 227 -8.52 -7.58 -8.63
C SER A 227 -7.83 -8.65 -9.47
N GLY A 228 -6.54 -8.89 -9.30
CA GLY A 228 -5.72 -9.75 -10.17
C GLY A 228 -4.83 -8.94 -11.11
N ALA A 229 -3.78 -9.60 -11.59
CA ALA A 229 -2.78 -9.02 -12.48
C ALA A 229 -3.38 -8.67 -13.86
N VAL A 230 -2.89 -7.59 -14.45
CA VAL A 230 -3.16 -7.25 -15.85
C VAL A 230 -2.21 -8.08 -16.72
N THR A 231 -2.77 -8.96 -17.56
CA THR A 231 -2.02 -9.88 -18.44
C THR A 231 -2.52 -9.81 -19.87
N GLY A 232 -1.70 -10.25 -20.83
CA GLY A 232 -2.12 -10.33 -22.24
C GLY A 232 -2.29 -8.99 -22.95
N VAL A 233 -1.62 -7.93 -22.47
CA VAL A 233 -1.68 -6.59 -23.07
C VAL A 233 -0.92 -6.58 -24.40
N ASN A 234 -1.59 -6.21 -25.48
CA ASN A 234 -0.95 -5.85 -26.75
C ASN A 234 -0.51 -4.39 -26.70
N LEU A 235 0.80 -4.11 -26.84
CA LEU A 235 1.35 -2.74 -26.73
C LEU A 235 0.75 -1.74 -27.73
N GLY A 236 0.17 -2.21 -28.83
CA GLY A 236 -0.58 -1.37 -29.78
C GLY A 236 -1.73 -0.60 -29.12
N ILE A 237 -2.28 -1.08 -28.01
CA ILE A 237 -3.33 -0.36 -27.27
C ILE A 237 -2.82 0.97 -26.71
N LEU A 238 -1.55 1.05 -26.28
CA LEU A 238 -0.96 2.28 -25.76
C LEU A 238 -0.84 3.35 -26.85
N ASN A 239 -0.57 2.92 -28.08
CA ASN A 239 -0.60 3.78 -29.26
C ASN A 239 -2.03 4.27 -29.55
N GLN A 240 -2.99 3.34 -29.64
CA GLN A 240 -4.41 3.62 -29.92
C GLN A 240 -5.04 4.58 -28.90
N LYS A 241 -4.71 4.43 -27.61
CA LYS A 241 -5.22 5.29 -26.52
C LYS A 241 -4.50 6.64 -26.42
N GLY A 242 -3.63 6.96 -27.38
CA GLY A 242 -3.00 8.27 -27.51
C GLY A 242 -1.55 8.31 -27.07
N SER A 243 -0.73 7.37 -27.55
CA SER A 243 0.73 7.32 -27.29
C SER A 243 1.04 7.38 -25.79
N LEU A 244 0.34 6.57 -25.00
CA LEU A 244 0.44 6.55 -23.55
C LEU A 244 1.77 5.94 -23.09
N TYR A 245 2.19 6.34 -21.89
CA TYR A 245 3.21 5.64 -21.11
C TYR A 245 2.53 4.74 -20.09
N VAL A 246 3.16 3.62 -19.77
CA VAL A 246 2.79 2.77 -18.63
C VAL A 246 4.05 2.40 -17.86
N THR A 247 3.95 2.38 -16.54
CA THR A 247 4.98 1.82 -15.65
C THR A 247 4.34 0.91 -14.60
N ARG A 248 5.10 -0.11 -14.18
CA ARG A 248 4.76 -0.99 -13.06
C ARG A 248 5.83 -0.84 -11.97
N PRO A 249 5.71 0.13 -11.06
CA PRO A 249 6.71 0.36 -10.03
C PRO A 249 6.53 -0.59 -8.84
N SER A 250 7.59 -0.78 -8.05
CA SER A 250 7.56 -1.40 -6.72
C SER A 250 8.42 -0.60 -5.75
N LEU A 251 8.20 -0.75 -4.44
CA LEU A 251 8.97 -0.04 -3.42
C LEU A 251 10.48 -0.32 -3.54
N GLN A 252 10.85 -1.56 -3.89
CA GLN A 252 12.23 -2.01 -4.08
C GLN A 252 12.91 -1.32 -5.28
N GLY A 253 12.16 -0.75 -6.22
CA GLY A 253 12.72 0.02 -7.33
C GLY A 253 12.95 1.51 -7.03
N TYR A 254 12.49 2.01 -5.88
CA TYR A 254 12.56 3.43 -5.51
C TYR A 254 13.29 3.69 -4.20
N ILE A 255 13.18 2.79 -3.23
CA ILE A 255 13.86 2.88 -1.94
C ILE A 255 14.89 1.77 -1.88
N THR A 256 16.08 2.06 -2.39
CA THR A 256 17.16 1.10 -2.62
C THR A 256 18.28 1.26 -1.61
N THR A 257 18.61 2.50 -1.23
CA THR A 257 19.70 2.84 -0.31
C THR A 257 19.19 3.33 1.06
N ARG A 258 20.12 3.41 2.03
CA ARG A 258 19.86 3.96 3.36
C ARG A 258 19.46 5.43 3.28
N GLU A 259 20.07 6.19 2.38
CA GLU A 259 19.85 7.61 2.18
C GLU A 259 18.44 7.85 1.64
N GLU A 260 18.02 7.08 0.63
CA GLU A 260 16.67 7.16 0.07
C GLU A 260 15.60 6.80 1.10
N LEU A 261 15.84 5.74 1.90
CA LEU A 261 14.96 5.37 3.00
C LEU A 261 14.86 6.50 4.03
N THR A 262 15.99 7.12 4.38
CA THR A 262 16.05 8.20 5.37
C THR A 262 15.33 9.45 4.88
N GLU A 263 15.55 9.88 3.62
CA GLU A 263 14.85 10.99 2.99
C GLU A 263 13.32 10.79 3.03
N ALA A 264 12.86 9.64 2.51
CA ALA A 264 11.44 9.33 2.44
C ALA A 264 10.79 9.19 3.83
N SER A 265 11.51 8.60 4.79
CA SER A 265 11.05 8.46 6.17
C SER A 265 10.92 9.81 6.87
N ASN A 266 11.89 10.70 6.68
CA ASN A 266 11.86 12.05 7.27
C ASN A 266 10.64 12.83 6.79
N GLU A 267 10.35 12.80 5.49
CA GLU A 267 9.14 13.43 4.95
C GLU A 267 7.87 12.83 5.54
N LEU A 268 7.72 11.50 5.46
CA LEU A 268 6.54 10.80 5.96
C LEU A 268 6.31 11.09 7.46
N PHE A 269 7.34 10.95 8.28
CA PHE A 269 7.23 11.15 9.72
C PHE A 269 6.93 12.59 10.09
N SER A 270 7.46 13.57 9.36
CA SER A 270 7.12 14.98 9.60
C SER A 270 5.63 15.28 9.37
N LEU A 271 5.02 14.66 8.35
CA LEU A 271 3.61 14.81 8.02
C LEU A 271 2.70 14.09 9.03
N ILE A 272 3.15 12.96 9.56
CA ILE A 272 2.43 12.25 10.63
C ILE A 272 2.53 13.03 11.94
N ALA A 273 3.73 13.45 12.34
CA ALA A 273 3.97 14.16 13.60
C ALA A 273 3.25 15.52 13.66
N SER A 274 3.16 16.24 12.54
CA SER A 274 2.38 17.49 12.44
C SER A 274 0.87 17.27 12.35
N GLY A 275 0.40 16.02 12.23
CA GLY A 275 -1.00 15.67 12.12
C GLY A 275 -1.64 15.96 10.77
N VAL A 276 -0.83 16.28 9.74
CA VAL A 276 -1.25 16.47 8.34
C VAL A 276 -1.73 15.14 7.74
N ILE A 277 -1.00 14.06 8.02
CA ILE A 277 -1.39 12.69 7.68
C ILE A 277 -1.76 11.96 8.98
N LYS A 278 -3.02 11.52 9.07
CA LYS A 278 -3.56 10.73 10.19
C LYS A 278 -3.67 9.28 9.77
N VAL A 279 -3.15 8.39 10.61
CA VAL A 279 -3.01 6.94 10.32
C VAL A 279 -3.50 6.08 11.48
N ASP A 280 -4.40 6.62 12.30
CA ASP A 280 -5.01 5.88 13.40
C ASP A 280 -5.83 4.70 12.84
N VAL A 281 -5.66 3.53 13.44
CA VAL A 281 -6.29 2.28 12.99
C VAL A 281 -7.53 2.02 13.84
N ALA A 282 -8.65 1.73 13.18
CA ALA A 282 -9.89 1.36 13.87
C ALA A 282 -9.66 0.09 14.69
N GLU A 283 -10.19 0.03 15.92
CA GLU A 283 -10.02 -1.12 16.82
C GLU A 283 -10.48 -2.44 16.18
N GLN A 284 -11.57 -2.43 15.40
CA GLN A 284 -12.01 -3.64 14.66
C GLN A 284 -11.06 -4.11 13.54
N GLN A 285 -10.02 -3.34 13.22
CA GLN A 285 -8.97 -3.69 12.24
C GLN A 285 -7.60 -3.94 12.91
N LYS A 286 -7.58 -4.10 14.24
CA LYS A 286 -6.46 -4.65 14.99
C LYS A 286 -6.80 -6.10 15.33
N TYR A 287 -5.95 -7.02 14.92
CA TYR A 287 -6.16 -8.45 15.16
C TYR A 287 -4.99 -9.00 15.96
N PRO A 288 -5.20 -9.96 16.88
CA PRO A 288 -4.11 -10.76 17.43
C PRO A 288 -3.30 -11.41 16.30
N LEU A 289 -1.97 -11.53 16.45
CA LEU A 289 -1.09 -12.14 15.43
C LEU A 289 -1.59 -13.50 14.96
N LYS A 290 -2.03 -14.35 15.89
CA LYS A 290 -2.60 -15.68 15.61
C LYS A 290 -3.87 -15.66 14.73
N ASP A 291 -4.56 -14.52 14.65
CA ASP A 291 -5.79 -14.34 13.86
C ASP A 291 -5.48 -13.77 12.45
N ALA A 292 -4.24 -13.90 11.97
CA ALA A 292 -3.83 -13.44 10.63
C ALA A 292 -4.70 -13.99 9.50
N GLN A 293 -5.19 -15.23 9.62
CA GLN A 293 -6.18 -15.80 8.70
C GLN A 293 -7.41 -14.87 8.59
N ARG A 294 -8.01 -14.51 9.73
CA ARG A 294 -9.21 -13.68 9.76
C ARG A 294 -8.95 -12.29 9.18
N ALA A 295 -7.80 -11.70 9.48
CA ALA A 295 -7.42 -10.42 8.93
C ALA A 295 -7.32 -10.45 7.40
N HIS A 296 -6.79 -11.54 6.83
CA HIS A 296 -6.72 -11.75 5.38
C HIS A 296 -8.10 -11.94 4.73
N GLU A 297 -8.99 -12.72 5.34
CA GLU A 297 -10.37 -12.89 4.86
C GLU A 297 -11.10 -11.53 4.74
N ILE A 298 -11.00 -10.70 5.79
CA ILE A 298 -11.65 -9.38 5.82
C ILE A 298 -11.02 -8.43 4.80
N LEU A 299 -9.69 -8.43 4.66
CA LEU A 299 -8.98 -7.61 3.67
C LEU A 299 -9.44 -7.95 2.24
N GLU A 300 -9.46 -9.22 1.88
CA GLU A 300 -9.82 -9.69 0.53
C GLU A 300 -11.31 -9.51 0.22
N SER A 301 -12.18 -9.53 1.24
CA SER A 301 -13.61 -9.21 1.10
C SER A 301 -13.90 -7.75 0.70
N ARG A 302 -12.87 -6.88 0.73
CA ARG A 302 -12.96 -5.43 0.51
C ARG A 302 -13.81 -4.71 1.57
N ALA A 303 -14.00 -5.30 2.74
CA ALA A 303 -14.74 -4.71 3.85
C ALA A 303 -13.94 -3.68 4.68
N THR A 304 -12.62 -3.62 4.50
CA THR A 304 -11.75 -2.69 5.25
C THR A 304 -11.75 -1.26 4.68
N GLN A 305 -11.38 -0.31 5.54
CA GLN A 305 -11.03 1.07 5.18
C GLN A 305 -9.73 1.47 5.89
N GLY A 306 -8.82 2.14 5.19
CA GLY A 306 -7.49 2.44 5.74
C GLY A 306 -6.66 1.19 6.01
N SER A 307 -5.78 1.27 7.00
CA SER A 307 -4.82 0.23 7.37
C SER A 307 -5.37 -0.73 8.40
N SER A 308 -4.85 -1.97 8.41
CA SER A 308 -5.09 -2.98 9.44
C SER A 308 -3.76 -3.42 10.04
N LEU A 309 -3.80 -3.92 11.28
CA LEU A 309 -2.62 -4.34 12.03
C LEU A 309 -2.80 -5.74 12.62
N LEU A 310 -1.69 -6.46 12.74
CA LEU A 310 -1.55 -7.59 13.65
C LEU A 310 -0.81 -7.12 14.92
N ILE A 311 -1.29 -7.57 16.07
CA ILE A 311 -0.70 -7.29 17.40
C ILE A 311 -0.08 -8.60 17.93
N PRO A 312 1.25 -8.67 18.10
CA PRO A 312 1.97 -9.84 18.61
C PRO A 312 1.50 -10.38 19.95
#